data_AF-A0AB36J683-F1
#
_entry.id   AF-A0AB36J683-F1
#
_cell.length_a   1.000
_cell.length_b   1.000
_cell.length_c   1.000
_cell.angle_alpha   90.00
_cell.angle_beta   90.00
_cell.angle_gamma   90.00
#
_symmetry.space_group_name_H-M   'P 1'
#
loop_
_entity.id
_entity.type
_entity.pdbx_description
1 polymer ?
#
loop_
_entity_poly.entity_id
_entity_poly.type
_entity_poly.pdbx_seq_one_letter_code
_entity_poly.pdbx_strand_id
1 'polypeptide(L)' 'MALLIQGKCLLRTLRESARLTQADLSKNLRTFYGVSISVSHLSRIERSERPMNTIQMRAVCLALKCEEAELYEWILQ' A
#
# COMPACT_ATOMS: atom_id res chain seq x y z
N MET A 1 -18.80 -19.98 7.64
CA MET A 1 -18.36 -18.70 7.06
C MET A 1 -16.86 -18.65 7.22
N ALA A 2 -16.09 -18.70 6.14
CA ALA A 2 -14.64 -18.56 6.22
C ALA A 2 -14.31 -17.10 6.52
N LEU A 3 -13.46 -16.85 7.52
CA LEU A 3 -13.00 -15.50 7.85
C LEU A 3 -11.66 -15.29 7.14
N LEU A 4 -11.56 -14.22 6.35
CA LEU A 4 -10.31 -13.80 5.73
C LEU A 4 -9.62 -12.80 6.67
N ILE A 5 -8.42 -13.15 7.12
CA ILE A 5 -7.58 -12.23 7.89
C ILE A 5 -6.57 -11.59 6.96
N GLN A 6 -6.39 -10.28 7.14
CA GLN A 6 -5.32 -9.52 6.50
C GLN A 6 -3.95 -10.04 6.97
N GLY A 7 -3.20 -10.63 6.04
CA GLY A 7 -1.84 -11.13 6.26
C GLY A 7 -0.79 -10.08 5.91
N LYS A 8 0.23 -10.51 5.16
CA LYS A 8 1.42 -9.70 4.84
C LYS A 8 1.10 -8.57 3.88
N CYS A 9 1.69 -7.39 4.12
CA CYS A 9 1.64 -6.25 3.20
C CYS A 9 2.52 -6.52 1.95
N LEU A 10 1.93 -6.40 0.76
CA LEU A 10 2.59 -6.61 -0.54
C LEU A 10 2.99 -5.30 -1.23
N LEU A 11 2.79 -4.16 -0.56
CA LEU A 11 3.06 -2.83 -1.11
C LEU A 11 4.47 -2.67 -1.69
N ARG A 12 5.49 -3.23 -1.03
CA ARG A 12 6.88 -3.15 -1.52
C ARG A 12 7.01 -3.78 -2.91
N THR A 13 6.49 -4.99 -3.06
CA THR A 13 6.55 -5.75 -4.31
C THR A 13 5.81 -5.03 -5.44
N LEU A 14 4.61 -4.52 -5.16
CA LEU A 14 3.80 -3.77 -6.12
C LEU A 14 4.47 -2.44 -6.52
N ARG A 15 5.09 -1.75 -5.57
CA ARG A 15 5.83 -0.51 -5.86
C ARG A 15 7.05 -0.77 -6.72
N GLU A 16 7.81 -1.82 -6.41
CA GLU A 16 9.03 -2.18 -7.14
C GLU A 16 8.71 -2.71 -8.56
N SER A 17 7.62 -3.46 -8.74
CA SER A 17 7.16 -3.88 -10.06
C SER A 17 6.74 -2.70 -10.94
N ALA A 18 6.19 -1.64 -10.33
CA ALA A 18 5.90 -0.37 -10.98
C ALA A 18 7.15 0.52 -11.21
N ARG A 19 8.36 0.04 -10.83
CA ARG A 19 9.64 0.76 -10.92
C ARG A 19 9.65 2.10 -10.17
N LEU A 20 8.91 2.19 -9.06
CA LEU A 20 8.85 3.39 -8.23
C LEU A 20 9.72 3.22 -6.99
N THR A 21 10.41 4.29 -6.57
CA THR A 21 10.97 4.35 -5.22
C THR A 21 9.89 4.75 -4.20
N GLN A 22 10.17 4.58 -2.90
CA GLN A 22 9.26 5.09 -1.87
C GLN A 22 9.08 6.63 -1.95
N ALA A 23 10.12 7.34 -2.37
CA ALA A 23 10.05 8.79 -2.59
C ALA A 23 9.13 9.15 -3.75
N ASP A 24 9.19 8.39 -4.86
CA ASP A 24 8.30 8.59 -6.01
C ASP A 24 6.84 8.31 -5.62
N LEU A 25 6.59 7.21 -4.90
CA LEU A 25 5.25 6.88 -4.43
C LEU A 25 4.70 7.97 -3.49
N SER A 26 5.49 8.40 -2.50
CA SER A 26 5.12 9.50 -1.58
C SER A 26 4.77 10.78 -2.35
N LYS A 27 5.59 11.15 -3.34
CA LYS A 27 5.37 12.31 -4.21
C LYS A 27 4.08 12.15 -5.02
N ASN A 28 3.89 11.01 -5.69
CA ASN A 28 2.72 10.75 -6.53
C ASN A 28 1.42 10.78 -5.72
N LEU A 29 1.41 10.17 -4.53
CA LEU A 29 0.26 10.19 -3.63
C LEU A 29 -0.17 11.61 -3.26
N ARG A 30 0.80 12.47 -2.96
CA ARG A 30 0.54 13.86 -2.63
C ARG A 30 0.12 14.67 -3.86
N THR A 31 0.81 14.51 -4.98
CA THR A 31 0.59 15.31 -6.20
C THR A 31 -0.71 14.98 -6.89
N PHE A 32 -1.07 13.70 -7.02
CA PHE A 32 -2.23 13.29 -7.82
C PHE A 32 -3.48 13.04 -6.99
N TYR A 33 -3.34 12.68 -5.71
CA TYR A 33 -4.47 12.29 -4.86
C TYR A 33 -4.60 13.13 -3.58
N GLY A 34 -3.71 14.08 -3.35
CA GLY A 34 -3.73 14.92 -2.14
C GLY A 34 -3.43 14.16 -0.84
N VAL A 35 -2.98 12.90 -0.93
CA VAL A 35 -2.73 12.04 0.24
C VAL A 35 -1.27 12.15 0.66
N SER A 36 -1.04 12.67 1.86
CA SER A 36 0.30 12.79 2.41
C SER A 36 0.70 11.51 3.17
N ILE A 37 1.62 10.74 2.59
CA ILE A 37 2.31 9.64 3.27
C ILE A 37 3.81 9.89 3.14
N SER A 38 4.52 10.03 4.26
CA SER A 38 5.98 10.21 4.23
C SER A 38 6.67 8.92 3.81
N VAL A 39 7.90 9.04 3.28
CA VAL A 39 8.77 7.89 2.95
C VAL A 39 9.00 6.99 4.18
N SER A 40 9.22 7.59 5.36
CA SER A 40 9.37 6.85 6.61
C SER A 40 8.11 6.08 6.99
N HIS A 41 6.93 6.64 6.73
CA HIS A 41 5.66 5.97 6.98
C HIS A 41 5.43 4.82 5.98
N LEU A 42 5.72 5.03 4.69
CA LEU A 42 5.70 3.97 3.68
C LEU A 42 6.62 2.80 4.06
N SER A 43 7.83 3.09 4.54
CA SER A 43 8.77 2.05 5.00
C SER A 43 8.21 1.21 6.16
N ARG A 44 7.44 1.82 7.07
CA ARG A 44 6.76 1.08 8.16
C ARG A 44 5.59 0.25 7.65
N ILE A 45 4.83 0.78 6.69
CA ILE A 45 3.73 0.05 6.04
C ILE A 45 4.25 -1.17 5.30
N GLU A 46 5.32 -1.02 4.50
CA GLU A 46 5.93 -2.12 3.76
C GLU A 46 6.51 -3.21 4.68
N ARG A 47 6.95 -2.84 5.88
CA ARG A 47 7.42 -3.78 6.92
C ARG A 47 6.28 -4.34 7.77
N SER A 48 5.02 -4.06 7.41
CA SER A 48 3.81 -4.48 8.15
C SER A 48 3.77 -4.01 9.61
N GLU A 49 4.54 -2.97 9.97
CA GLU A 49 4.54 -2.40 11.33
C GLU A 49 3.36 -1.45 11.56
N ARG A 50 2.79 -0.92 10.48
CA ARG A 50 1.65 0.00 10.51
C ARG A 50 0.70 -0.32 9.34
N PRO A 51 -0.59 -0.52 9.60
CA PRO A 51 -1.56 -0.66 8.52
C PRO A 51 -1.80 0.68 7.83
N MET A 52 -2.19 0.63 6.56
CA MET A 52 -2.77 1.78 5.88
C MET A 52 -4.19 2.02 6.39
N ASN A 53 -4.59 3.29 6.50
CA ASN A 53 -6.01 3.61 6.61
C ASN A 53 -6.69 3.53 5.24
N THR A 54 -8.03 3.57 5.21
CA THR A 54 -8.81 3.41 3.97
C THR A 54 -8.47 4.43 2.89
N ILE A 55 -8.20 5.69 3.26
CA ILE A 55 -7.85 6.74 2.30
C ILE A 55 -6.48 6.49 1.68
N GLN A 56 -5.51 6.12 2.52
CA GLN A 56 -4.16 5.75 2.08
C GLN A 56 -4.19 4.54 1.15
N MET A 57 -4.92 3.50 1.53
CA MET A 57 -5.07 2.28 0.75
C MET A 57 -5.63 2.59 -0.64
N ARG A 58 -6.73 3.34 -0.72
CA ARG A 58 -7.33 3.73 -2.00
C ARG A 58 -6.39 4.56 -2.87
N ALA A 59 -5.69 5.54 -2.29
CA ALA A 59 -4.75 6.34 -3.05
C ALA A 59 -3.57 5.52 -3.58
N VAL A 60 -3.09 4.55 -2.80
CA VAL A 60 -2.06 3.60 -3.22
C VAL A 60 -2.55 2.69 -4.36
N CYS A 61 -3.76 2.15 -4.26
CA CYS A 61 -4.38 1.36 -5.33
C CYS A 61 -4.44 2.15 -6.64
N LEU A 62 -4.89 3.40 -6.58
CA LEU A 62 -4.94 4.26 -7.76
C LEU A 62 -3.55 4.58 -8.32
N ALA A 63 -2.58 4.85 -7.45
CA ALA A 63 -1.21 5.18 -7.85
C ALA A 63 -0.48 3.99 -8.52
N LEU A 64 -0.73 2.78 -8.03
CA LEU A 64 -0.08 1.55 -8.51
C LEU A 64 -0.92 0.78 -9.53
N LYS A 65 -2.15 1.24 -9.81
CA LYS A 65 -3.13 0.56 -10.68
C LYS A 65 -3.38 -0.88 -10.24
N CYS A 66 -3.58 -1.09 -8.95
CA CYS A 66 -3.90 -2.38 -8.35
C CYS A 66 -5.23 -2.31 -7.57
N GLU A 67 -5.78 -3.46 -7.25
CA GLU A 67 -6.95 -3.60 -6.38
C GLU A 67 -6.54 -3.70 -4.90
N GLU A 68 -7.47 -3.41 -3.99
CA GLU A 68 -7.22 -3.53 -2.55
C GLU A 68 -6.89 -4.97 -2.14
N ALA A 69 -7.47 -5.95 -2.84
CA ALA A 69 -7.19 -7.37 -2.62
C ALA A 69 -5.74 -7.75 -2.92
N GLU A 70 -5.05 -7.02 -3.79
CA GLU A 70 -3.67 -7.29 -4.19
C GLU A 70 -2.64 -6.69 -3.20
N LEU A 71 -3.05 -5.74 -2.35
CA LEU A 71 -2.15 -5.08 -1.40
C LEU A 71 -1.74 -5.97 -0.22
N TYR A 72 -2.47 -7.04 0.02
CA TYR A 72 -2.26 -7.92 1.16
C TYR A 72 -2.42 -9.38 0.77
N GLU A 73 -1.62 -10.25 1.37
CA GLU A 73 -1.93 -11.68 1.39
C GLU A 73 -3.15 -11.89 2.31
N TRP A 74 -4.11 -12.70 1.88
CA TRP A 74 -5.29 -13.03 2.67
C TRP A 74 -5.19 -14.47 3.17
N ILE A 75 -5.28 -14.64 4.48
CA ILE A 75 -5.20 -15.95 5.12
C ILE A 75 -6.61 -16.43 5.41
N LEU A 76 -6.95 -17.63 4.94
CA LEU A 76 -8.21 -18.29 5.24
C LEU A 76 -8.13 -18.90 6.65
N GLN A 77 -9.06 -18.50 7.52
CA GLN A 77 -9.18 -19.00 8.88
C GLN A 77 -10.33 -20.00 9.01
#